data_AF-N9PVA6-F1
#
_entry.id   AF-N9PVA6-F1
#
_cell.length_a   1.000
_cell.length_b   1.000
_cell.length_c   1.000
_cell.angle_alpha   90.00
_cell.angle_beta   90.00
_cell.angle_gamma   90.00
#
_symmetry.space_group_name_H-M   'P 1'
#
loop_
_entity.id
_entity.type
_entity.pdbx_description
1 polymer ?
#
loop_
_entity_poly.entity_id
_entity_poly.type
_entity_poly.pdbx_seq_one_letter_code
_entity_poly.pdbx_strand_id
1 'polypeptide(L)'
;MKIDFNLIEKLREIITPSYNQALNAKRSDRLNKFFTERRRIQNLDEPDNIKLILLNSAAAELSGVKNAKFEELEYFLETSNADDFEMKYWTFAWNRAGFIVSRDESGKIIDISSTLSKRIKIRILNIFLILAMSIWPFLFLMKKDPFINLGFNESAWHLFIFGVSTFCLVTVVKILYDWSHWQSLNMTLAGLKQPLK
;
A
#
# COMPACT_ATOMS: atom_id res chain seq x y z
N MET A 1 31.21 -7.78 21.99
CA MET A 1 29.88 -7.58 21.37
C MET A 1 29.35 -8.95 20.98
N LYS A 2 28.44 -9.53 21.79
CA LYS A 2 27.84 -10.83 21.46
C LYS A 2 26.73 -10.57 20.44
N ILE A 3 26.90 -11.07 19.23
CA ILE A 3 25.85 -11.04 18.21
C ILE A 3 24.74 -11.95 18.72
N ASP A 4 23.56 -11.38 18.95
CA ASP A 4 22.41 -12.08 19.50
C ASP A 4 21.85 -13.02 18.43
N PHE A 5 22.25 -14.30 18.48
CA PHE A 5 21.88 -15.34 17.51
C PHE A 5 20.35 -15.52 17.40
N ASN A 6 19.60 -15.11 18.43
CA ASN A 6 18.14 -15.12 18.45
C ASN A 6 17.51 -14.16 17.43
N LEU A 7 18.17 -13.03 17.14
CA LEU A 7 17.72 -12.08 16.12
C LEU A 7 17.97 -12.63 14.71
N ILE A 8 19.09 -13.33 14.52
CA ILE A 8 19.47 -13.97 13.25
C ILE A 8 18.57 -15.17 12.96
N GLU A 9 18.22 -15.98 13.96
CA GLU A 9 17.25 -17.06 13.81
C GLU A 9 15.84 -16.56 13.50
N LYS A 10 15.38 -15.48 14.16
CA LYS A 10 14.10 -14.84 13.80
C LYS A 10 14.11 -14.22 12.41
N LEU A 11 15.22 -13.60 12.00
CA LEU A 11 15.39 -13.10 10.64
C LEU A 11 15.39 -14.26 9.63
N ARG A 12 16.04 -15.38 9.96
CA ARG A 12 16.04 -16.58 9.13
C ARG A 12 14.66 -17.22 9.05
N GLU A 13 13.90 -17.26 10.15
CA GLU A 13 12.50 -17.68 10.20
C GLU A 13 11.61 -16.85 9.27
N ILE A 14 11.80 -15.54 9.26
CA ILE A 14 11.14 -14.60 8.33
C ILE A 14 11.49 -14.90 6.86
N ILE A 15 12.68 -15.43 6.59
CA ILE A 15 13.18 -15.73 5.23
C ILE A 15 12.86 -17.17 4.79
N THR A 16 12.51 -18.08 5.71
CA THR A 16 12.27 -19.50 5.39
C THR A 16 10.95 -19.79 4.66
N PRO A 17 10.85 -20.94 3.95
CA PRO A 17 9.63 -21.42 3.32
C PRO A 17 8.43 -21.54 4.27
N SER A 18 8.64 -21.75 5.57
CA SER A 18 7.57 -21.82 6.58
C SER A 18 6.83 -20.49 6.75
N TYR A 19 7.54 -19.35 6.70
CA TYR A 19 6.92 -18.02 6.72
C TYR A 19 6.09 -17.79 5.45
N ASN A 20 6.65 -18.12 4.29
CA ASN A 20 5.93 -18.03 3.01
C ASN A 20 4.72 -18.98 2.97
N GLN A 21 4.84 -20.19 3.52
CA GLN A 21 3.72 -21.13 3.65
C GLN A 21 2.62 -20.58 4.57
N ALA A 22 2.98 -20.01 5.72
CA ALA A 22 2.02 -19.40 6.63
C ALA A 22 1.32 -18.18 6.00
N LEU A 23 2.07 -17.38 5.23
CA LEU A 23 1.53 -16.21 4.52
C LEU A 23 0.58 -16.65 3.38
N ASN A 24 0.95 -17.67 2.62
CA ASN A 24 0.12 -18.27 1.57
C ASN A 24 -1.13 -18.96 2.14
N ALA A 25 -1.01 -19.64 3.28
CA ALA A 25 -2.15 -20.23 3.98
C ALA A 25 -3.15 -19.16 4.44
N LYS A 26 -2.66 -18.05 5.01
CA LYS A 26 -3.50 -16.90 5.37
C LYS A 26 -4.17 -16.26 4.16
N ARG A 27 -3.45 -16.11 3.05
CA ARG A 27 -3.99 -15.63 1.78
C ARG A 27 -5.11 -16.53 1.27
N SER A 28 -4.86 -17.85 1.24
CA SER A 28 -5.84 -18.85 0.81
C SER A 28 -7.11 -18.81 1.68
N ASP A 29 -6.96 -18.73 3.00
CA ASP A 29 -8.10 -18.63 3.93
C ASP A 29 -8.96 -17.38 3.67
N ARG A 30 -8.31 -16.22 3.50
CA ARG A 30 -9.01 -14.97 3.15
C ARG A 30 -9.78 -15.06 1.84
N LEU A 31 -9.16 -15.61 0.80
CA LEU A 31 -9.81 -15.76 -0.50
C LEU A 31 -10.95 -16.77 -0.46
N ASN A 32 -10.77 -17.89 0.26
CA ASN A 32 -11.83 -18.88 0.44
C ASN A 32 -13.05 -18.27 1.15
N LYS A 33 -12.83 -17.47 2.20
CA LYS A 33 -13.91 -16.71 2.86
C LYS A 33 -14.62 -15.78 1.89
N PHE A 34 -13.86 -15.01 1.11
CA PHE A 34 -14.43 -14.11 0.09
C PHE A 34 -15.25 -14.87 -0.97
N PHE A 35 -14.74 -15.96 -1.53
CA PHE A 35 -15.48 -16.75 -2.54
C PHE A 35 -16.70 -17.44 -1.96
N THR A 36 -16.64 -17.88 -0.70
CA THR A 36 -17.79 -18.46 0.00
C THR A 36 -18.88 -17.42 0.20
N GLU A 37 -18.49 -16.23 0.66
CA GLU A 37 -19.40 -15.11 0.87
C GLU A 37 -19.99 -14.60 -0.44
N ARG A 38 -19.19 -14.53 -1.51
CA ARG A 38 -19.65 -14.22 -2.86
C ARG A 38 -20.75 -15.18 -3.30
N ARG A 39 -20.55 -16.50 -3.19
CA ARG A 39 -21.56 -17.49 -3.55
C ARG A 39 -22.82 -17.34 -2.71
N ARG A 40 -22.66 -17.09 -1.40
CA ARG A 40 -23.78 -16.83 -0.48
C ARG A 40 -24.61 -15.64 -0.96
N ILE A 41 -23.97 -14.51 -1.28
CA ILE A 41 -24.64 -13.29 -1.74
C ILE A 41 -25.31 -13.48 -3.10
N GLN A 42 -24.65 -14.17 -4.04
CA GLN A 42 -25.23 -14.45 -5.36
C GLN A 42 -26.52 -15.27 -5.28
N ASN A 43 -26.61 -16.17 -4.30
CA ASN A 43 -27.77 -17.02 -4.04
C ASN A 43 -28.86 -16.35 -3.18
N LEU A 44 -28.66 -15.13 -2.69
CA LEU A 44 -29.71 -14.40 -1.97
C LEU A 44 -30.85 -14.04 -2.92
N ASP A 45 -32.08 -14.07 -2.43
CA ASP A 45 -33.25 -13.53 -3.13
C ASP A 45 -33.35 -12.02 -2.89
N GLU A 46 -32.31 -11.30 -3.31
CA GLU A 46 -32.18 -9.86 -3.16
C GLU A 46 -31.99 -9.21 -4.54
N PRO A 47 -32.45 -7.96 -4.73
CA PRO A 47 -32.16 -7.16 -5.92
C PRO A 47 -30.66 -7.01 -6.20
N ASP A 48 -30.29 -6.92 -7.49
CA ASP A 48 -28.89 -6.88 -7.94
C ASP A 48 -28.08 -5.70 -7.37
N ASN A 49 -28.74 -4.56 -7.14
CA ASN A 49 -28.10 -3.40 -6.50
C ASN A 49 -27.71 -3.69 -5.03
N ILE A 50 -28.53 -4.42 -4.28
CA ILE A 50 -28.25 -4.82 -2.90
C ILE A 50 -27.12 -5.86 -2.90
N LYS A 51 -27.18 -6.85 -3.80
CA LYS A 51 -26.09 -7.83 -3.99
C LYS A 51 -24.77 -7.14 -4.29
N LEU A 52 -24.76 -6.13 -5.16
CA LEU A 52 -23.56 -5.38 -5.49
C LEU A 52 -22.97 -4.63 -4.28
N ILE A 53 -23.82 -4.03 -3.43
CA ILE A 53 -23.37 -3.38 -2.19
C ILE A 53 -22.73 -4.41 -1.25
N LEU A 54 -23.35 -5.57 -1.07
CA LEU A 54 -22.81 -6.65 -0.23
C LEU A 54 -21.49 -7.20 -0.78
N LEU A 55 -21.38 -7.37 -2.10
CA LEU A 55 -20.15 -7.80 -2.76
C LEU A 55 -19.02 -6.77 -2.61
N ASN A 56 -19.33 -5.48 -2.73
CA ASN A 56 -18.37 -4.41 -2.47
C ASN A 56 -17.92 -4.40 -1.00
N SER A 57 -18.83 -4.64 -0.06
CA SER A 57 -18.50 -4.79 1.36
C SER A 57 -17.57 -5.98 1.61
N ALA A 58 -17.82 -7.13 0.97
CA ALA A 58 -16.95 -8.29 1.07
C ALA A 58 -15.55 -8.03 0.45
N ALA A 59 -15.48 -7.30 -0.66
CA ALA A 59 -14.21 -6.87 -1.25
C ALA A 59 -13.45 -5.86 -0.35
N ALA A 60 -14.17 -4.98 0.35
CA ALA A 60 -13.61 -4.04 1.32
C ALA A 60 -13.05 -4.75 2.55
N GLU A 61 -13.75 -5.78 3.05
CA GLU A 61 -13.26 -6.62 4.14
C GLU A 61 -12.00 -7.39 3.74
N LEU A 62 -11.97 -7.95 2.52
CA LEU A 62 -10.80 -8.67 2.01
C LEU A 62 -9.56 -7.77 1.87
N SER A 63 -9.76 -6.53 1.40
CA SER A 63 -8.68 -5.59 1.11
C SER A 63 -8.32 -4.66 2.26
N GLY A 64 -9.16 -4.59 3.29
CA GLY A 64 -9.07 -3.56 4.34
C GLY A 64 -9.37 -2.15 3.82
N VAL A 65 -9.91 -1.99 2.60
CA VAL A 65 -10.19 -0.68 1.98
C VAL A 65 -11.68 -0.48 1.87
N LYS A 66 -12.23 0.49 2.63
CA LYS A 66 -13.68 0.77 2.65
C LYS A 66 -14.32 1.04 1.28
N ASN A 67 -13.54 1.55 0.33
CA ASN A 67 -14.02 1.93 -1.01
C ASN A 67 -13.66 0.90 -2.09
N ALA A 68 -13.24 -0.30 -1.69
CA ALA A 68 -12.95 -1.39 -2.62
C ALA A 68 -14.21 -1.77 -3.40
N LYS A 69 -14.07 -1.94 -4.71
CA LYS A 69 -15.15 -2.44 -5.57
C LYS A 69 -14.88 -3.87 -5.98
N PHE A 70 -15.96 -4.66 -5.97
CA PHE A 70 -15.97 -6.07 -6.36
C PHE A 70 -15.47 -6.27 -7.79
N GLU A 71 -15.97 -5.50 -8.74
CA GLU A 71 -15.58 -5.61 -10.16
C GLU A 71 -14.09 -5.33 -10.38
N GLU A 72 -13.51 -4.42 -9.58
CA GLU A 72 -12.09 -4.11 -9.64
C GLU A 72 -11.27 -5.28 -9.10
N LEU A 73 -11.73 -5.91 -8.01
CA LEU A 73 -11.09 -7.12 -7.47
C LEU A 73 -11.12 -8.27 -8.48
N GLU A 74 -12.25 -8.49 -9.15
CA GLU A 74 -12.37 -9.51 -10.20
C GLU A 74 -11.40 -9.24 -11.36
N TYR A 75 -11.31 -7.99 -11.82
CA TYR A 75 -10.34 -7.62 -12.86
C TYR A 75 -8.90 -7.99 -12.46
N PHE A 76 -8.49 -7.71 -11.22
CA PHE A 76 -7.15 -8.07 -10.76
C PHE A 76 -6.95 -9.58 -10.58
N LEU A 77 -7.99 -10.33 -10.17
CA LEU A 77 -7.95 -11.79 -10.13
C LEU A 77 -7.81 -12.41 -11.53
N GLU A 78 -8.44 -11.81 -12.54
CA GLU A 78 -8.37 -12.28 -13.94
C GLU A 78 -7.04 -11.93 -14.63
N THR A 79 -6.45 -10.77 -14.32
CA THR A 79 -5.33 -10.21 -15.09
C THR A 79 -3.96 -10.33 -14.42
N SER A 80 -3.91 -10.59 -13.11
CA SER A 80 -2.66 -10.69 -12.35
C SER A 80 -2.33 -12.13 -11.98
N ASN A 81 -1.03 -12.44 -11.90
CA ASN A 81 -0.56 -13.70 -11.33
C ASN A 81 -1.04 -13.87 -9.88
N ALA A 82 -1.39 -15.11 -9.51
CA ALA A 82 -1.89 -15.46 -8.18
C ALA A 82 -0.93 -15.07 -7.03
N ASP A 83 0.36 -15.00 -7.32
CA ASP A 83 1.38 -14.64 -6.33
C ASP A 83 1.39 -13.14 -5.98
N ASP A 84 0.95 -12.29 -6.91
CA ASP A 84 1.08 -10.82 -6.81
C ASP A 84 -0.25 -10.07 -6.80
N PHE A 85 -1.38 -10.73 -7.12
CA PHE A 85 -2.65 -10.02 -7.31
C PHE A 85 -3.09 -9.27 -6.04
N GLU A 86 -2.93 -9.84 -4.83
CA GLU A 86 -3.33 -9.18 -3.57
C GLU A 86 -2.59 -7.86 -3.42
N MET A 87 -1.27 -7.89 -3.57
CA MET A 87 -0.42 -6.72 -3.45
C MET A 87 -0.77 -5.67 -4.51
N LYS A 88 -0.99 -6.09 -5.75
CA LYS A 88 -1.40 -5.20 -6.86
C LYS A 88 -2.78 -4.57 -6.61
N TYR A 89 -3.76 -5.39 -6.19
CA TYR A 89 -5.11 -4.92 -5.92
C TYR A 89 -5.16 -4.01 -4.69
N TRP A 90 -4.51 -4.34 -3.57
CA TRP A 90 -4.49 -3.49 -2.39
C TRP A 90 -3.81 -2.15 -2.67
N THR A 91 -2.71 -2.17 -3.42
CA THR A 91 -2.02 -0.95 -3.87
C THR A 91 -2.95 -0.08 -4.71
N PHE A 92 -3.67 -0.70 -5.65
CA PHE A 92 -4.67 -0.03 -6.45
C PHE A 92 -5.81 0.53 -5.60
N ALA A 93 -6.38 -0.26 -4.69
CA ALA A 93 -7.52 0.10 -3.85
C ALA A 93 -7.16 1.26 -2.90
N TRP A 94 -6.00 1.21 -2.25
CA TRP A 94 -5.50 2.32 -1.40
C TRP A 94 -5.25 3.59 -2.20
N ASN A 95 -4.83 3.47 -3.46
CA ASN A 95 -4.52 4.60 -4.33
C ASN A 95 -5.57 4.81 -5.42
N ARG A 96 -6.83 4.38 -5.20
CA ARG A 96 -7.87 4.32 -6.24
C ARG A 96 -8.10 5.64 -6.98
N ALA A 97 -7.96 6.77 -6.28
CA ALA A 97 -8.06 8.13 -6.82
C ALA A 97 -6.92 8.52 -7.78
N GLY A 98 -5.86 7.73 -7.85
CA GLY A 98 -4.74 7.87 -8.77
C GLY A 98 -4.93 7.15 -10.10
N PHE A 99 -5.99 6.35 -10.24
CA PHE A 99 -6.21 5.49 -11.39
C PHE A 99 -7.54 5.79 -12.09
N ILE A 100 -7.50 5.76 -13.42
CA ILE A 100 -8.66 5.76 -14.30
C ILE A 100 -8.96 4.31 -14.64
N VAL A 101 -10.23 3.95 -14.52
CA VAL A 101 -10.75 2.63 -14.88
C VAL A 101 -11.57 2.81 -16.15
N SER A 102 -11.07 2.27 -17.25
CA SER A 102 -11.74 2.27 -18.55
C SER A 102 -12.68 1.07 -18.62
N ARG A 103 -13.88 1.29 -19.16
CA ARG A 103 -14.91 0.26 -19.30
C ARG A 103 -15.37 0.18 -20.74
N ASP A 104 -15.81 -1.00 -21.15
CA ASP A 104 -16.51 -1.19 -22.40
C ASP A 104 -18.01 -0.80 -22.29
N GLU A 105 -18.75 -0.95 -23.39
CA GLU A 105 -20.18 -0.66 -23.47
C GLU A 105 -21.04 -1.58 -22.57
N SER A 106 -20.52 -2.76 -22.22
CA SER A 106 -21.17 -3.70 -21.29
C SER A 106 -20.90 -3.37 -19.82
N GLY A 107 -20.02 -2.37 -19.56
CA GLY A 107 -19.61 -1.98 -18.22
C GLY A 107 -18.43 -2.79 -17.67
N LYS A 108 -17.87 -3.75 -18.42
CA LYS A 108 -16.71 -4.54 -17.98
C LYS A 108 -15.44 -3.69 -18.03
N ILE A 109 -14.59 -3.86 -17.02
CA ILE A 109 -13.30 -3.16 -16.93
C ILE A 109 -12.34 -3.73 -17.98
N ILE A 110 -11.81 -2.86 -18.84
CA ILE A 110 -10.88 -3.21 -19.92
C ILE A 110 -9.44 -2.76 -19.66
N ASP A 111 -9.26 -1.59 -19.03
CA ASP A 111 -7.93 -1.04 -18.72
C ASP A 111 -7.97 -0.29 -17.40
N ILE A 112 -6.86 -0.36 -16.66
CA ILE A 112 -6.61 0.47 -15.49
C ILE A 112 -5.33 1.24 -15.75
N SER A 113 -5.43 2.57 -15.82
CA SER A 113 -4.28 3.42 -16.11
C SER A 113 -4.09 4.50 -15.05
N SER A 114 -2.83 4.78 -14.69
CA SER A 114 -2.54 5.84 -13.72
C SER A 114 -2.57 7.23 -14.34
N THR A 115 -3.16 8.18 -13.62
CA THR A 115 -3.18 9.58 -14.02
C THR A 115 -1.78 10.20 -13.91
N LEU A 116 -1.33 10.84 -14.98
CA LEU A 116 -0.01 11.49 -15.06
C LEU A 116 0.17 12.55 -13.94
N SER A 117 -0.89 13.33 -13.67
CA SER A 117 -0.88 14.41 -12.68
C SER A 117 -0.67 13.91 -11.25
N LYS A 118 -1.16 12.72 -10.90
CA LYS A 118 -0.97 12.11 -9.58
C LYS A 118 0.45 11.57 -9.42
N ARG A 119 1.07 11.05 -10.49
CA ARG A 119 2.50 10.66 -10.50
C ARG A 119 3.39 11.84 -10.16
N ILE A 120 3.11 13.00 -10.74
CA ILE A 120 3.88 14.23 -10.54
C ILE A 120 3.67 14.77 -9.11
N LYS A 121 2.43 14.79 -8.61
CA LYS A 121 2.14 15.23 -7.23
C LYS A 121 2.88 14.40 -6.18
N ILE A 122 2.93 13.07 -6.35
CA ILE A 122 3.67 12.20 -5.42
C ILE A 122 5.18 12.45 -5.51
N ARG A 123 5.74 12.62 -6.72
CA ARG A 123 7.16 12.99 -6.88
C ARG A 123 7.52 14.29 -6.18
N ILE A 124 6.68 15.32 -6.31
CA ILE A 124 6.88 16.62 -5.65
C ILE A 124 6.82 16.47 -4.13
N LEU A 125 5.83 15.74 -3.60
CA LEU A 125 5.71 15.51 -2.16
C LEU A 125 6.93 14.77 -1.60
N ASN A 126 7.42 13.75 -2.30
CA ASN A 126 8.59 12.97 -1.87
C ASN A 126 9.86 13.83 -1.86
N ILE A 127 10.08 14.64 -2.92
CA ILE A 127 11.21 15.58 -2.98
C ILE A 127 11.13 16.59 -1.83
N PHE A 128 9.94 17.16 -1.59
CA PHE A 128 9.73 18.11 -0.50
C PHE A 128 10.03 17.50 0.87
N LEU A 129 9.59 16.26 1.13
CA LEU A 129 9.84 15.57 2.40
C LEU A 129 11.32 15.23 2.60
N ILE A 130 12.01 14.77 1.54
CA ILE A 130 13.47 14.51 1.59
C ILE A 130 14.23 15.82 1.88
N LEU A 131 13.81 16.92 1.25
CA LEU A 131 14.38 18.24 1.53
C LEU A 131 14.09 18.67 2.97
N ALA A 132 12.87 18.52 3.48
CA ALA A 132 12.54 18.84 4.86
C ALA A 132 13.38 18.04 5.86
N MET A 133 13.58 16.73 5.62
CA MET A 133 14.42 15.87 6.46
C MET A 133 15.92 16.17 6.34
N SER A 134 16.37 16.79 5.25
CA SER A 134 17.78 17.17 5.09
C SER A 134 18.05 18.56 5.66
N ILE A 135 17.12 19.49 5.45
CA ILE A 135 17.24 20.89 5.86
C ILE A 135 17.09 21.04 7.37
N TRP A 136 16.16 20.33 8.01
CA TRP A 136 15.95 20.48 9.46
C TRP A 136 17.17 20.08 10.30
N PRO A 137 17.76 18.88 10.14
CA PRO A 137 18.98 18.51 10.85
C PRO A 137 20.17 19.41 10.49
N PHE A 138 20.27 19.82 9.22
CA PHE A 138 21.33 20.71 8.76
C PHE A 138 21.25 22.11 9.40
N LEU A 139 20.05 22.68 9.51
CA LEU A 139 19.82 23.95 10.20
C LEU A 139 20.11 23.84 11.70
N PHE A 140 19.85 22.69 12.32
CA PHE A 140 20.22 22.41 13.72
C PHE A 140 21.73 22.30 13.92
N LEU A 141 22.46 21.69 12.98
CA LEU A 141 23.93 21.60 13.04
C LEU A 141 24.62 22.96 12.78
N MET A 142 23.99 23.84 12.01
CA MET A 142 24.56 25.14 11.63
C MET A 142 24.41 26.24 12.69
N LYS A 143 23.44 26.15 13.61
CA LYS A 143 23.28 27.15 14.68
C LYS A 143 23.71 26.58 16.03
N LYS A 144 24.77 27.15 16.62
CA LYS A 144 25.27 26.73 17.94
C LYS A 144 24.29 26.93 19.09
N ASP A 145 23.45 27.99 19.11
CA ASP A 145 22.64 28.31 20.30
C ASP A 145 21.31 29.07 20.05
N PRO A 146 20.41 28.69 19.12
CA PRO A 146 19.18 29.47 18.91
C PRO A 146 18.09 29.24 19.97
N PHE A 147 18.20 28.19 20.81
CA PHE A 147 17.07 27.73 21.65
C PHE A 147 17.31 27.76 23.17
N ILE A 148 18.52 28.09 23.63
CA ILE A 148 18.83 28.25 25.07
C ILE A 148 17.93 29.30 25.74
N ASN A 149 17.37 30.24 24.97
CA ASN A 149 16.49 31.30 25.47
C ASN A 149 14.99 30.91 25.63
N LEU A 150 14.57 29.67 25.36
CA LEU A 150 13.17 29.24 25.54
C LEU A 150 12.89 28.58 26.90
N GLY A 151 13.88 28.45 27.78
CA GLY A 151 13.68 27.94 29.15
C GLY A 151 13.33 26.44 29.26
N PHE A 152 13.36 25.71 28.15
CA PHE A 152 13.11 24.28 28.12
C PHE A 152 14.38 23.49 28.46
N ASN A 153 14.22 22.39 29.19
CA ASN A 153 15.30 21.45 29.48
C ASN A 153 15.86 20.87 28.17
N GLU A 154 17.16 21.02 27.95
CA GLU A 154 17.91 20.58 26.77
C GLU A 154 17.67 19.10 26.44
N SER A 155 17.59 18.25 27.47
CA SER A 155 17.32 16.81 27.30
C SER A 155 15.90 16.53 26.75
N ALA A 156 14.90 17.30 27.18
CA ALA A 156 13.53 17.16 26.69
C ALA A 156 13.41 17.62 25.23
N TRP A 157 14.15 18.66 24.84
CA TRP A 157 14.21 19.12 23.46
C TRP A 157 14.87 18.12 22.52
N HIS A 158 16.01 17.54 22.91
CA HIS A 158 16.65 16.49 22.12
C HIS A 158 15.73 15.30 21.90
N LEU A 159 14.99 14.90 22.93
CA LEU A 159 14.03 13.80 22.84
C LEU A 159 12.87 14.13 21.88
N PHE A 160 12.36 15.35 21.93
CA PHE A 160 11.32 15.82 21.00
C PHE A 160 11.80 15.84 19.55
N ILE A 161 12.98 16.40 19.29
CA ILE A 161 13.57 16.47 17.94
C ILE A 161 13.83 15.05 17.41
N PHE A 162 14.33 14.16 18.25
CA PHE A 162 14.53 12.76 17.90
C PHE A 162 13.20 12.06 17.58
N GLY A 163 12.16 12.33 18.37
CA GLY A 163 10.80 11.81 18.13
C GLY A 163 10.23 12.30 16.80
N VAL A 164 10.31 13.60 16.51
CA VAL A 164 9.86 14.19 15.24
C VAL A 164 10.65 13.63 14.06
N SER A 165 11.97 13.53 14.20
CA SER A 165 12.85 12.99 13.16
C SER A 165 12.57 11.51 12.88
N THR A 166 12.32 10.71 13.92
CA THR A 166 11.93 9.29 13.80
C THR A 166 10.56 9.16 13.15
N PHE A 167 9.58 9.99 13.55
CA PHE A 167 8.26 10.00 12.93
C PHE A 167 8.34 10.38 11.43
N CYS A 168 9.14 11.38 11.09
CA CYS A 168 9.40 11.75 9.70
C CYS A 168 10.08 10.60 8.95
N LEU A 169 11.05 9.92 9.55
CA LEU A 169 11.73 8.77 8.94
C LEU A 169 10.74 7.62 8.66
N VAL A 170 9.91 7.25 9.62
CA VAL A 170 8.87 6.21 9.44
C VAL A 170 7.90 6.62 8.34
N THR A 171 7.51 7.89 8.30
CA THR A 171 6.64 8.44 7.26
C THR A 171 7.29 8.33 5.88
N VAL A 172 8.57 8.67 5.75
CA VAL A 172 9.31 8.54 4.49
C VAL A 172 9.46 7.08 4.07
N VAL A 173 9.81 6.18 4.98
CA VAL A 173 9.90 4.73 4.70
C VAL A 173 8.56 4.20 4.19
N LYS A 174 7.46 4.57 4.84
CA LYS A 174 6.11 4.19 4.39
C LYS A 174 5.79 4.75 3.00
N ILE A 175 6.07 6.03 2.76
CA ILE A 175 5.82 6.67 1.46
C ILE A 175 6.67 6.03 0.35
N LEU A 176 7.94 5.71 0.62
CA LEU A 176 8.81 5.01 -0.33
C LEU A 176 8.34 3.58 -0.59
N TYR A 177 7.86 2.89 0.44
CA TYR A 177 7.24 1.57 0.32
C TYR A 177 5.99 1.63 -0.57
N ASP A 178 5.04 2.50 -0.25
CA ASP A 178 3.82 2.72 -1.03
C ASP A 178 4.16 3.15 -2.47
N TRP A 179 5.19 3.97 -2.66
CA TRP A 179 5.70 4.36 -3.99
C TRP A 179 6.25 3.17 -4.78
N SER A 180 7.06 2.31 -4.15
CA SER A 180 7.64 1.14 -4.82
C SER A 180 6.55 0.20 -5.34
N HIS A 181 5.50 -0.01 -4.55
CA HIS A 181 4.34 -0.80 -4.93
C HIS A 181 3.53 -0.14 -6.03
N TRP A 182 3.29 1.16 -5.89
CA TRP A 182 2.57 1.93 -6.90
C TRP A 182 3.31 1.98 -8.25
N GLN A 183 4.64 2.06 -8.22
CA GLN A 183 5.48 1.99 -9.41
C GLN A 183 5.49 0.59 -10.02
N SER A 184 5.59 -0.47 -9.22
CA SER A 184 5.48 -1.87 -9.66
C SER A 184 4.13 -2.14 -10.35
N LEU A 185 3.05 -1.64 -9.76
CA LEU A 185 1.71 -1.68 -10.34
C LEU A 185 1.67 -0.95 -11.69
N ASN A 186 2.24 0.27 -11.78
CA ASN A 186 2.31 1.00 -13.04
C ASN A 186 3.12 0.28 -14.13
N MET A 187 4.23 -0.37 -13.78
CA MET A 187 5.01 -1.15 -14.75
C MET A 187 4.22 -2.36 -15.24
N THR A 188 3.52 -3.05 -14.34
CA THR A 188 2.64 -4.19 -14.70
C THR A 188 1.53 -3.74 -15.65
N LEU A 189 0.85 -2.63 -15.32
CA LEU A 189 -0.21 -2.07 -16.14
C LEU A 189 0.30 -1.53 -17.49
N ALA A 190 1.55 -1.06 -17.56
CA ALA A 190 2.19 -0.68 -18.82
C ALA A 190 2.59 -1.90 -19.67
N GLY A 191 2.99 -3.01 -19.05
CA GLY A 191 3.32 -4.27 -19.72
C GLY A 191 2.10 -4.95 -20.35
N LEU A 192 0.93 -4.85 -19.71
CA LEU A 192 -0.36 -5.32 -20.25
C LEU A 192 -0.80 -4.57 -21.53
N LYS A 193 -0.16 -3.45 -21.88
CA LYS A 193 -0.43 -2.69 -23.12
C LYS A 193 0.35 -3.18 -24.34
N GLN A 194 1.27 -4.14 -24.18
CA GLN A 194 1.90 -4.76 -25.34
C GLN A 194 0.98 -5.86 -25.87
N PRO A 195 0.56 -5.81 -27.15
CA PRO A 195 -0.14 -6.94 -27.74
C PRO A 195 0.79 -8.16 -27.64
N LEU A 196 0.25 -9.28 -27.15
CA LEU A 196 0.87 -10.59 -27.29
C LEU A 196 1.31 -10.73 -28.76
N LYS A 197 2.62 -10.73 -28.99
CA LYS A 197 3.20 -11.02 -30.30
C LYS A 197 3.09 -12.51 -30.58
#